data_AF-A0A3B9ZDU1-F1
#
_entry.id   AF-A0A3B9ZDU1-F1
#
_cell.length_a   1.000
_cell.length_b   1.000
_cell.length_c   1.000
_cell.angle_alpha   90.00
_cell.angle_beta   90.00
_cell.angle_gamma   90.00
#
_symmetry.space_group_name_H-M   'P 1'
#
loop_
_entity.id
_entity.type
_entity.pdbx_description
1 polymer ?
#
loop_
_entity_poly.entity_id
_entity_poly.type
_entity_poly.pdbx_seq_one_letter_code
_entity_poly.pdbx_strand_id
1 'polypeptide(L)' 'MAAKFKWGVNIQKEIRDLIRKYNLSQEDIASRLGVSFRSIYRWERGETFPQSRIIVREFKKLKQELEKK' A
#
# COMPACT_ATOMS: atom_id res chain seq x y z
N MET A 1 -5.01 -18.37 7.97
CA MET A 1 -5.88 -17.38 8.63
C MET A 1 -5.22 -16.00 8.56
N ALA A 2 -5.97 -15.02 8.03
CA ALA A 2 -5.68 -13.58 7.92
C ALA A 2 -4.29 -13.12 7.42
N ALA A 3 -4.03 -13.34 6.13
CA ALA A 3 -3.07 -12.58 5.32
C ALA A 3 -3.27 -11.04 5.34
N LYS A 4 -4.30 -10.56 6.04
CA LYS A 4 -4.70 -9.15 6.18
C LYS A 4 -3.82 -8.34 7.14
N PHE A 5 -2.98 -8.99 7.95
CA PHE A 5 -2.21 -8.32 9.01
C PHE A 5 -0.79 -8.91 9.11
N LYS A 6 0.16 -8.33 8.36
CA LYS A 6 1.58 -8.67 8.46
C LYS A 6 2.35 -7.40 8.84
N TRP A 7 3.21 -7.48 9.85
CA TRP A 7 4.03 -6.34 10.34
C TRP A 7 3.22 -5.14 10.86
N GLY A 8 2.00 -5.39 11.35
CA GLY A 8 1.11 -4.37 11.92
C GLY A 8 0.47 -3.43 10.89
N VAL A 9 0.39 -3.81 9.61
CA VAL A 9 -0.21 -3.00 8.56
C VAL A 9 -1.32 -3.78 7.86
N ASN A 10 -2.49 -3.15 7.71
CA ASN A 10 -3.55 -3.62 6.83
C ASN A 10 -3.42 -2.91 5.48
N ILE A 11 -2.60 -3.48 4.59
CA ILE A 11 -2.23 -2.83 3.32
C ILE A 11 -3.47 -2.51 2.46
N GLN A 12 -4.48 -3.38 2.49
CA GLN A 12 -5.71 -3.20 1.73
C GLN A 12 -6.46 -1.94 2.15
N LYS A 13 -6.70 -1.81 3.46
CA LYS A 13 -7.40 -0.65 4.02
C LYS A 13 -6.61 0.63 3.77
N GLU A 14 -5.31 0.58 4.07
CA GLU A 14 -4.42 1.73 3.98
C GLU A 14 -4.28 2.26 2.53
N ILE A 15 -4.19 1.38 1.53
CA ILE A 15 -4.17 1.80 0.11
C ILE A 15 -5.46 2.56 -0.23
N ARG A 16 -6.64 2.03 0.15
CA ARG A 16 -7.92 2.69 -0.13
C ARG A 16 -8.03 4.05 0.56
N ASP A 17 -7.56 4.13 1.80
CA ASP A 17 -7.59 5.36 2.58
C ASP A 17 -6.66 6.41 1.94
N LEU A 18 -5.45 6.02 1.48
CA LEU A 18 -4.53 6.91 0.77
C LEU A 18 -5.11 7.42 -0.55
N ILE A 19 -5.67 6.53 -1.38
CA ILE A 19 -6.31 6.89 -2.66
C ILE A 19 -7.39 7.94 -2.44
N ARG A 20 -8.29 7.70 -1.48
CA ARG A 20 -9.41 8.61 -1.19
C ARG A 20 -8.97 9.94 -0.58
N LYS A 21 -8.02 9.89 0.35
CA LYS A 21 -7.59 11.09 1.10
C LYS A 21 -6.71 12.02 0.27
N TYR A 22 -5.87 11.47 -0.61
CA TYR A 22 -4.87 12.23 -1.36
C TYR A 22 -5.16 12.29 -2.87
N ASN A 23 -6.31 11.78 -3.31
CA ASN A 23 -6.72 11.71 -4.71
C ASN A 23 -5.65 11.06 -5.62
N LEU A 24 -4.99 10.02 -5.10
CA LEU A 24 -3.95 9.26 -5.80
C LEU A 24 -4.58 8.09 -6.56
N SER A 25 -3.97 7.71 -7.68
CA SER A 25 -4.29 6.46 -8.37
C SER A 25 -3.51 5.27 -7.79
N GLN A 26 -3.93 4.04 -8.14
CA GLN A 26 -3.16 2.84 -7.81
C GLN A 26 -1.77 2.87 -8.49
N GLU A 27 -1.68 3.45 -9.68
CA GLU A 27 -0.47 3.65 -10.47
C GLU A 27 0.50 4.62 -9.78
N ASP A 28 -0.01 5.69 -9.16
CA ASP A 28 0.82 6.62 -8.38
C ASP A 28 1.46 5.91 -7.19
N ILE A 29 0.67 5.10 -6.47
CA ILE A 29 1.16 4.31 -5.34
C ILE A 29 2.17 3.26 -5.82
N ALA A 30 1.89 2.57 -6.93
CA ALA A 30 2.77 1.57 -7.51
C ALA A 30 4.13 2.16 -7.89
N SER A 31 4.12 3.30 -8.58
CA SER A 31 5.30 4.02 -9.03
C SER A 31 6.17 4.48 -7.84
N ARG A 32 5.54 5.02 -6.79
CA ARG A 32 6.24 5.44 -5.57
C ARG A 32 6.85 4.28 -4.77
N LEU A 33 6.24 3.09 -4.83
CA LEU A 33 6.72 1.90 -4.14
C LEU A 33 7.69 1.06 -4.98
N GLY A 34 7.89 1.41 -6.26
CA GLY A 34 8.74 0.65 -7.18
C GLY A 34 8.18 -0.75 -7.48
N VAL A 35 6.86 -0.90 -7.53
CA VAL A 35 6.19 -2.18 -7.82
C VAL A 35 5.25 -2.04 -9.01
N SER A 36 4.86 -3.17 -9.60
CA SER A 36 3.87 -3.15 -10.68
C SER A 36 2.50 -2.71 -10.18
N PHE A 37 1.73 -2.03 -11.03
CA PHE A 37 0.31 -1.74 -10.78
C PHE A 37 -0.47 -3.00 -10.37
N ARG A 38 -0.21 -4.13 -11.03
CA ARG A 38 -0.86 -5.41 -10.73
C ARG A 38 -0.64 -5.88 -9.29
N SER A 39 0.50 -5.51 -8.68
CA SER A 39 0.76 -5.77 -7.26
C SER A 39 -0.19 -4.98 -6.38
N ILE A 40 -0.34 -3.67 -6.61
CA ILE A 40 -1.26 -2.79 -5.87
C ILE A 40 -2.70 -3.24 -6.05
N TYR A 41 -3.12 -3.52 -7.29
CA TYR A 41 -4.46 -4.00 -7.61
C TYR A 41 -4.86 -5.23 -6.78
N ARG A 42 -3.97 -6.24 -6.70
CA ARG A 42 -4.21 -7.45 -5.91
C ARG A 42 -4.17 -7.19 -4.40
N TRP A 43 -3.32 -6.27 -3.93
CA TRP A 43 -3.27 -5.89 -2.51
C TRP A 43 -4.53 -5.16 -2.07
N GLU A 44 -5.05 -4.26 -2.89
CA GLU A 44 -6.28 -3.50 -2.60
C GLU A 44 -7.55 -4.38 -2.62
N ARG A 45 -7.56 -5.43 -3.45
CA ARG A 45 -8.61 -6.44 -3.45
C ARG A 45 -8.45 -7.48 -2.33
N GLY A 46 -7.31 -7.47 -1.63
CA GLY A 46 -7.00 -8.44 -0.57
C GLY A 46 -6.68 -9.83 -1.09
N GLU A 47 -6.39 -9.98 -2.39
CA GLU A 47 -6.03 -11.25 -3.03
C GLU A 47 -4.61 -11.69 -2.67
N THR A 48 -3.72 -10.73 -2.43
CA THR A 48 -2.36 -10.98 -1.96
C THR A 48 -1.89 -9.82 -1.08
N PHE A 49 -0.66 -9.90 -0.58
CA PHE A 49 -0.06 -8.89 0.28
C PHE A 49 1.43 -8.74 -0.03
N PRO A 50 2.05 -7.59 0.32
CA PRO A 50 3.49 -7.43 0.16
C PRO A 50 4.24 -8.49 0.98
N GLN A 51 4.99 -9.35 0.30
CA GLN A 51 5.82 -10.35 0.97
C GLN A 51 7.12 -9.74 1.50
N SER A 52 7.65 -8.75 0.80
CA SER A 52 8.90 -8.07 1.14
C SER A 52 8.70 -7.06 2.27
N ARG A 53 9.47 -7.20 3.34
CA ARG A 53 9.53 -6.24 4.45
C ARG A 53 10.01 -4.85 3.99
N ILE A 54 10.83 -4.81 2.94
CA ILE A 54 11.31 -3.54 2.35
C ILE A 54 10.11 -2.76 1.80
N ILE A 55 9.26 -3.40 1.00
CA ILE A 55 8.06 -2.76 0.45
C ILE A 55 7.12 -2.26 1.55
N VAL A 56 6.93 -3.06 2.61
CA VAL A 56 6.11 -2.62 3.77
C VAL A 56 6.71 -1.39 4.45
N ARG A 57 8.05 -1.31 4.54
CA ARG A 57 8.74 -0.13 5.09
C ARG A 57 8.57 1.09 4.19
N GLU A 58 8.78 0.94 2.89
CA GLU A 58 8.61 2.05 1.93
C GLU A 58 7.14 2.52 1.89
N PHE A 59 6.17 1.62 2.02
CA PHE A 59 4.76 1.97 2.18
C PHE A 59 4.50 2.82 3.44
N LYS A 60 5.07 2.43 4.59
CA LYS A 60 4.95 3.22 5.82
C LYS A 60 5.55 4.63 5.65
N LYS A 61 6.70 4.74 4.98
CA LYS A 61 7.32 6.05 4.69
C LYS A 61 6.44 6.91 3.79
N LEU A 62 5.91 6.33 2.71
CA LEU A 62 5.01 7.03 1.80
C LEU A 62 3.79 7.59 2.56
N LYS A 63 3.18 6.79 3.42
CA LYS A 63 2.07 7.23 4.27
C LYS A 63 2.48 8.42 5.16
N GLN A 64 3.62 8.34 5.84
CA GLN A 64 4.12 9.42 6.69
C GLN A 64 4.45 10.70 5.89
N GLU A 65 4.96 10.58 4.68
CA GLU A 65 5.24 11.71 3.79
C GLU A 65 3.94 12.44 3.41
N LEU A 66 2.90 11.68 3.05
CA LEU A 66 1.60 12.23 2.69
C LEU A 66 0.86 12.83 3.90
N GLU A 67 1.06 12.30 5.11
CA GLU A 67 0.45 12.83 6.34
C GLU A 67 1.13 14.10 6.88
N LYS A 68 2.37 14.38 6.47
CA LYS A 68 3.10 15.60 6.87
C LYS A 68 2.84 16.80 5.96
N LYS A 69 2.13 16.60 4.83
CA LYS A 69 1.67 17.65 3.93
C LYS A 69 0.23 18.04 4.28
#